data_AF-A0A8T5TWQ6-F1
#
_entry.id   AF-A0A8T5TWQ6-F1
#
_cell.length_a   1.000
_cell.length_b   1.000
_cell.length_c   1.000
_cell.angle_alpha   90.00
_cell.angle_beta   90.00
_cell.angle_gamma   90.00
#
_symmetry.space_group_name_H-M   'P 1'
#
loop_
_entity.id
_entity.type
_entity.pdbx_description
1 polymer ?
#
loop_
_entity_poly.entity_id
_entity_poly.type
_entity_poly.pdbx_seq_one_letter_code
_entity_poly.pdbx_strand_id
1 'polypeptide(L)'
;MSPIITHQDELELASAEKELVSQINKLAKAQRVLIDSQKKYADNLRKANLARDMLNRTFRDVLKQMQTLVRERRSNIKEEEVKFFQDIIHKNEEYINVNSKYIDSIKDLAIKKDYLVEKKHEFASALNEVANKRSVVIKKALSVEKKKNDLIEGEKIKILESELNDLQRDFDRARDVLLKKISQFLDVKNEVDELWVNLKNSVNKSS
;
A
#
# COMPACT_ATOMS: atom_id res chain seq x y z
N MET A 1 -5.89 -22.46 -35.47
CA MET A 1 -4.61 -21.83 -35.86
C MET A 1 -4.22 -20.90 -34.74
N SER A 2 -3.04 -21.10 -34.14
CA SER A 2 -2.48 -20.12 -33.20
C SER A 2 -2.03 -18.88 -34.01
N PRO A 3 -2.25 -17.65 -33.51
CA PRO A 3 -1.78 -16.45 -34.20
C PRO A 3 -0.27 -16.52 -34.44
N ILE A 4 0.17 -16.10 -35.63
CA ILE A 4 1.61 -15.90 -35.89
C ILE A 4 2.01 -14.67 -35.10
N ILE A 5 2.77 -14.88 -34.01
CA ILE A 5 3.35 -13.78 -33.25
C ILE A 5 4.44 -13.14 -34.11
N THR A 6 4.31 -11.83 -34.32
CA THR A 6 5.20 -11.03 -35.15
C THR A 6 6.00 -10.04 -34.30
N HIS A 7 7.09 -9.52 -34.86
CA HIS A 7 7.84 -8.40 -34.26
C HIS A 7 6.96 -7.17 -33.98
N GLN A 8 5.85 -7.00 -34.71
CA GLN A 8 4.89 -5.92 -34.49
C GLN A 8 4.13 -6.11 -33.17
N ASP A 9 3.76 -7.35 -32.81
CA ASP A 9 3.08 -7.66 -31.54
C ASP A 9 3.96 -7.32 -30.33
N GLU A 10 5.28 -7.55 -30.42
CA GLU A 10 6.24 -7.18 -29.36
C GLU A 10 6.41 -5.65 -29.21
N LEU A 11 6.33 -4.90 -30.32
CA LEU A 11 6.33 -3.44 -30.27
C LEU A 11 5.04 -2.89 -29.68
N GLU A 12 3.90 -3.51 -30.00
CA GLU A 12 2.61 -3.18 -29.41
C GLU A 12 2.58 -3.49 -27.91
N LEU A 13 3.15 -4.63 -27.50
CA LEU A 13 3.31 -4.98 -26.10
C LEU A 13 4.17 -3.93 -25.37
N ALA A 14 5.30 -3.53 -25.92
CA ALA A 14 6.14 -2.47 -25.33
C ALA A 14 5.38 -1.14 -25.19
N SER A 15 4.52 -0.79 -26.14
CA SER A 15 3.66 0.40 -26.05
C SER A 15 2.62 0.27 -24.93
N ALA A 16 1.94 -0.87 -24.86
CA ALA A 16 0.95 -1.16 -23.82
C ALA A 16 1.57 -1.17 -22.42
N GLU A 17 2.79 -1.70 -22.27
CA GLU A 17 3.51 -1.67 -21.00
C GLU A 17 3.84 -0.24 -20.55
N LYS A 18 4.22 0.65 -21.47
CA LYS A 18 4.44 2.07 -21.15
C LYS A 18 3.16 2.77 -20.70
N GLU A 19 2.04 2.44 -21.34
CA GLU A 19 0.74 2.92 -20.89
C GLU A 19 0.41 2.40 -19.48
N LEU A 20 0.63 1.11 -19.23
CA LEU A 20 0.44 0.51 -17.91
C LEU A 20 1.31 1.20 -16.84
N VAL A 21 2.58 1.50 -17.14
CA VAL A 21 3.46 2.28 -16.26
C VAL A 21 2.86 3.65 -15.92
N SER A 22 2.31 4.36 -16.91
CA SER A 22 1.64 5.64 -16.69
C SER A 22 0.44 5.50 -15.75
N GLN A 23 -0.39 4.47 -15.96
CA GLN A 23 -1.56 4.22 -15.10
C GLN A 23 -1.16 3.81 -13.68
N ILE A 24 -0.14 2.96 -13.53
CA ILE A 24 0.40 2.57 -12.22
C ILE A 24 0.87 3.81 -11.45
N ASN A 25 1.60 4.71 -12.11
CA ASN A 25 2.09 5.94 -11.48
C ASN A 25 0.96 6.91 -11.11
N LYS A 26 -0.08 7.03 -11.93
CA LYS A 26 -1.29 7.81 -11.59
C LYS A 26 -1.98 7.24 -10.36
N LEU A 27 -2.19 5.92 -10.31
CA LEU A 27 -2.79 5.25 -9.17
C LEU A 27 -1.95 5.42 -7.90
N ALA A 28 -0.63 5.27 -7.99
CA ALA A 28 0.28 5.48 -6.86
C ALA A 28 0.15 6.90 -6.26
N LYS A 29 0.05 7.94 -7.10
CA LYS A 29 -0.19 9.31 -6.65
C LYS A 29 -1.53 9.46 -5.92
N ALA A 30 -2.61 8.92 -6.48
CA ALA A 30 -3.93 8.94 -5.84
C ALA A 30 -3.92 8.20 -4.50
N GLN A 31 -3.22 7.07 -4.42
CA GLN A 31 -3.06 6.30 -3.19
C GLN A 31 -2.29 7.07 -2.11
N ARG A 32 -1.23 7.82 -2.43
CA ARG A 32 -0.53 8.67 -1.45
C ARG A 32 -1.46 9.68 -0.80
N VAL A 33 -2.28 10.37 -1.60
CA VAL A 33 -3.25 11.35 -1.09
C VAL A 33 -4.23 10.70 -0.11
N LEU A 34 -4.70 9.49 -0.43
CA LEU A 34 -5.58 8.72 0.45
C LEU A 34 -4.87 8.31 1.75
N ILE A 35 -3.62 7.84 1.67
CA ILE A 35 -2.81 7.44 2.83
C ILE A 35 -2.57 8.64 3.76
N ASP A 36 -2.24 9.80 3.22
CA ASP A 36 -2.06 11.03 4.01
C ASP A 36 -3.35 11.43 4.72
N SER A 37 -4.49 11.25 4.04
CA SER A 37 -5.81 11.50 4.64
C SER A 37 -6.12 10.49 5.75
N GLN A 38 -5.75 9.23 5.57
CA GLN A 38 -5.87 8.18 6.58
C GLN A 38 -5.02 8.48 7.82
N LYS A 39 -3.78 8.97 7.66
CA LYS A 39 -2.91 9.39 8.77
C LYS A 39 -3.53 10.54 9.56
N LYS A 40 -4.01 11.58 8.85
CA LYS A 40 -4.70 12.73 9.48
C LYS A 40 -5.93 12.29 10.25
N TYR A 41 -6.71 11.36 9.71
CA TYR A 41 -7.85 10.78 10.38
C TYR A 41 -7.44 10.06 11.68
N ALA A 42 -6.38 9.23 11.64
CA ALA A 42 -5.86 8.55 12.83
C ALA A 42 -5.38 9.54 13.92
N ASP A 43 -4.74 10.64 13.53
CA ASP A 43 -4.31 11.67 14.48
C ASP A 43 -5.50 12.42 15.10
N ASN A 44 -6.54 12.71 14.31
CA ASN A 44 -7.76 13.32 14.81
C ASN A 44 -8.51 12.38 15.77
N LEU A 45 -8.56 11.08 15.48
CA LEU A 45 -9.08 10.08 16.40
C LEU A 45 -8.29 10.04 17.70
N ARG A 46 -6.96 10.10 17.64
CA ARG A 46 -6.10 10.16 18.84
C ARG A 46 -6.40 11.37 19.70
N LYS A 47 -6.55 12.55 19.11
CA LYS A 47 -6.93 13.77 19.84
C LYS A 47 -8.29 13.62 20.52
N ALA A 48 -9.28 13.09 19.81
CA ALA A 48 -10.61 12.84 20.38
C ALA A 48 -10.57 11.79 21.51
N ASN A 49 -9.73 10.76 21.37
CA ASN A 49 -9.58 9.73 22.41
C ASN A 49 -8.92 10.28 23.68
N LEU A 50 -7.91 11.16 23.54
CA LEU A 50 -7.28 11.87 24.66
C LEU A 50 -8.27 12.81 25.36
N ALA A 51 -9.08 13.55 24.61
CA ALA A 51 -10.12 14.41 25.19
C ALA A 51 -11.15 13.58 25.99
N ARG A 52 -11.51 12.39 25.49
CA ARG A 52 -12.39 11.46 26.21
C ARG A 52 -11.74 10.92 27.49
N ASP A 53 -10.45 10.59 27.47
CA ASP A 53 -9.72 10.18 28.67
C ASP A 53 -9.73 11.30 29.74
N MET A 54 -9.47 12.54 29.34
CA MET A 54 -9.53 13.69 30.24
C MET A 54 -10.93 13.91 30.82
N LEU A 55 -11.98 13.82 29.98
CA LEU A 55 -13.36 13.87 30.44
C LEU A 55 -13.65 12.76 31.46
N ASN A 56 -13.16 11.54 31.20
CA ASN A 56 -13.39 10.40 32.08
C ASN A 56 -12.68 10.55 33.44
N ARG A 57 -11.52 11.21 33.47
CA ARG A 57 -10.86 11.60 34.73
C ARG A 57 -11.72 12.57 35.53
N THR A 58 -12.32 13.57 34.89
CA THR A 58 -13.26 14.49 35.55
C THR A 58 -14.48 13.76 36.09
N PHE A 59 -15.04 12.80 35.33
CA PHE A 59 -16.11 11.93 35.85
C PHE A 59 -15.70 11.17 37.11
N ARG A 60 -14.48 10.61 37.16
CA ARG A 60 -13.97 9.92 38.35
C ARG A 60 -13.85 10.85 39.56
N ASP A 61 -13.41 12.10 39.36
CA ASP A 61 -13.30 13.07 40.44
C ASP A 61 -14.66 13.52 40.98
N VAL A 62 -15.64 13.72 40.10
CA VAL A 62 -17.04 13.96 40.48
C VAL A 62 -17.60 12.75 41.23
N LEU A 63 -17.38 11.53 40.74
CA LEU A 63 -17.84 10.31 41.38
C LEU A 63 -17.32 10.18 42.82
N LYS A 64 -16.04 10.49 43.07
CA LYS A 64 -15.47 10.47 44.44
C LYS A 64 -16.22 11.43 45.39
N GLN A 65 -16.58 12.62 44.91
CA GLN A 65 -17.37 13.57 45.68
C GLN A 65 -18.79 13.03 45.92
N MET A 66 -19.43 12.48 44.90
CA MET A 66 -20.77 11.87 45.02
C MET A 66 -20.79 10.72 46.03
N GLN A 67 -19.77 9.86 46.01
CA GLN A 67 -19.61 8.74 46.96
C GLN A 67 -19.40 9.20 48.41
N THR A 68 -18.85 10.39 48.61
CA THR A 68 -18.71 10.99 49.95
C THR A 68 -20.05 11.54 50.41
N LEU A 69 -20.70 12.33 49.55
CA LEU A 69 -21.96 13.00 49.86
C LEU A 69 -23.13 12.02 50.03
N VAL A 70 -23.22 10.94 49.26
CA VAL A 70 -24.33 9.95 49.37
C VAL A 70 -24.42 9.31 50.76
N ARG A 71 -23.33 9.33 51.54
CA ARG A 71 -23.29 8.83 52.93
C ARG A 71 -23.89 9.81 53.94
N GLU A 72 -24.04 11.08 53.57
CA GLU A 72 -24.54 12.14 54.44
C GLU A 72 -26.07 12.19 54.44
N ARG A 73 -26.70 12.21 55.63
CA ARG A 73 -28.17 12.20 55.79
C ARG A 73 -28.91 13.37 55.12
N ARG A 74 -28.21 14.47 54.82
CA ARG A 74 -28.78 15.69 54.20
C ARG A 74 -28.31 15.91 52.75
N SER A 75 -27.65 14.92 52.16
CA SER A 75 -27.23 14.99 50.77
C SER A 75 -28.42 14.88 49.82
N ASN A 76 -28.34 15.59 48.69
CA ASN A 76 -29.31 15.54 47.61
C ASN A 76 -28.94 14.50 46.53
N ILE A 77 -27.96 13.63 46.80
CA ILE A 77 -27.46 12.62 45.86
C ILE A 77 -28.03 11.25 46.18
N LYS A 78 -28.54 10.57 45.16
CA LYS A 78 -29.03 9.18 45.26
C LYS A 78 -27.94 8.17 44.91
N GLU A 79 -27.99 6.99 45.51
CA GLU A 79 -27.11 5.86 45.16
C GLU A 79 -27.20 5.47 43.68
N GLU A 80 -28.39 5.61 43.08
CA GLU A 80 -28.63 5.37 41.66
C GLU A 80 -27.78 6.29 40.76
N GLU A 81 -27.64 7.57 41.13
CA GLU A 81 -26.81 8.53 40.39
C GLU A 81 -25.33 8.14 40.47
N VAL A 82 -24.86 7.72 41.65
CA VAL A 82 -23.50 7.21 41.86
C VAL A 82 -23.23 6.00 40.95
N LYS A 83 -24.20 5.07 40.87
CA LYS A 83 -24.09 3.88 40.02
C LYS A 83 -24.04 4.24 38.53
N PHE A 84 -24.88 5.18 38.07
CA PHE A 84 -24.83 5.62 36.67
C PHE A 84 -23.49 6.26 36.31
N PHE A 85 -22.89 7.05 37.20
CA PHE A 85 -21.56 7.62 36.98
C PHE A 85 -20.49 6.53 36.91
N GLN A 86 -20.55 5.50 37.77
CA GLN A 86 -19.66 4.34 37.68
C GLN A 86 -19.78 3.62 36.32
N ASP A 87 -21.00 3.36 35.87
CA ASP A 87 -21.26 2.67 34.61
C ASP A 87 -20.76 3.49 33.39
N ILE A 88 -20.97 4.82 33.42
CA ILE A 88 -20.45 5.73 32.37
C ILE A 88 -18.93 5.68 32.34
N ILE A 89 -18.27 5.75 33.50
CA ILE A 89 -16.81 5.71 33.61
C ILE A 89 -16.27 4.42 33.02
N HIS A 90 -16.85 3.28 33.40
CA HIS A 90 -16.43 1.96 32.93
C HIS A 90 -16.59 1.81 31.41
N LYS A 91 -17.75 2.19 30.86
CA LYS A 91 -18.01 2.16 29.42
C LYS A 91 -17.05 3.07 28.64
N ASN A 92 -16.73 4.25 29.18
CA ASN A 92 -15.75 5.14 28.57
C ASN A 92 -14.34 4.53 28.58
N GLU A 93 -13.92 3.86 29.65
CA GLU A 93 -12.61 3.17 29.72
C GLU A 93 -12.51 2.07 28.66
N GLU A 94 -13.53 1.22 28.54
CA GLU A 94 -13.58 0.20 27.49
C GLU A 94 -13.45 0.83 26.10
N TYR A 95 -14.22 1.89 25.86
CA TYR A 95 -14.22 2.58 24.57
C TYR A 95 -12.87 3.23 24.26
N ILE A 96 -12.23 3.87 25.24
CA ILE A 96 -10.88 4.46 25.10
C ILE A 96 -9.86 3.37 24.73
N ASN A 97 -9.93 2.21 25.39
CA ASN A 97 -9.01 1.09 25.16
C ASN A 97 -9.18 0.48 23.76
N VAL A 98 -10.43 0.23 23.33
CA VAL A 98 -10.72 -0.28 21.98
C VAL A 98 -10.27 0.73 20.92
N ASN A 99 -10.58 2.01 21.10
CA ASN A 99 -10.16 3.03 20.14
C ASN A 99 -8.65 3.19 20.04
N SER A 100 -7.90 3.03 21.14
CA SER A 100 -6.44 3.09 21.08
C SER A 100 -5.90 1.99 20.14
N LYS A 101 -6.38 0.75 20.29
CA LYS A 101 -6.01 -0.37 19.39
C LYS A 101 -6.40 -0.11 17.93
N TYR A 102 -7.59 0.42 17.71
CA TYR A 102 -8.07 0.80 16.38
C TYR A 102 -7.20 1.88 15.74
N ILE A 103 -6.86 2.94 16.49
CA ILE A 103 -5.98 4.02 16.04
C ILE A 103 -4.61 3.49 15.64
N ASP A 104 -4.00 2.65 16.48
CA ASP A 104 -2.69 2.07 16.21
C ASP A 104 -2.73 1.19 14.94
N SER A 105 -3.77 0.36 14.81
CA SER A 105 -3.97 -0.46 13.61
C SER A 105 -4.14 0.36 12.32
N ILE A 106 -4.84 1.51 12.38
CA ILE A 106 -4.94 2.42 11.22
C ILE A 106 -3.57 3.00 10.87
N LYS A 107 -2.75 3.35 11.86
CA LYS A 107 -1.42 3.94 11.65
C LYS A 107 -0.47 2.93 11.03
N ASP A 108 -0.43 1.70 11.54
CA ASP A 108 0.41 0.64 11.01
C ASP A 108 0.03 0.32 9.55
N LEU A 109 -1.27 0.22 9.28
CA LEU A 109 -1.79 0.04 7.92
C LEU A 109 -1.39 1.21 7.00
N ALA A 110 -1.46 2.45 7.48
CA ALA A 110 -1.08 3.62 6.68
C ALA A 110 0.41 3.60 6.33
N ILE A 111 1.28 3.30 7.30
CA ILE A 111 2.73 3.19 7.09
C ILE A 111 3.06 2.10 6.07
N LYS A 112 2.45 0.91 6.19
CA LYS A 112 2.71 -0.18 5.24
C LYS A 112 2.19 0.15 3.84
N LYS A 113 1.07 0.86 3.73
CA LYS A 113 0.56 1.36 2.43
C LYS A 113 1.52 2.35 1.76
N ASP A 114 2.23 3.19 2.51
CA ASP A 114 3.27 4.06 1.90
C ASP A 114 4.38 3.21 1.28
N TYR A 115 4.85 2.21 2.00
CA TYR A 115 5.86 1.28 1.50
C TYR A 115 5.38 0.51 0.26
N LEU A 116 4.10 0.11 0.23
CA LEU A 116 3.48 -0.48 -0.96
C LEU A 116 3.51 0.46 -2.16
N VAL A 117 3.30 1.77 -1.95
CA VAL A 117 3.40 2.76 -3.03
C VAL A 117 4.84 2.88 -3.53
N GLU A 118 5.84 2.83 -2.65
CA GLU A 118 7.25 2.80 -3.08
C GLU A 118 7.55 1.58 -3.95
N LYS A 119 7.12 0.38 -3.53
CA LYS A 119 7.28 -0.85 -4.33
C LYS A 119 6.53 -0.80 -5.64
N LYS A 120 5.37 -0.14 -5.68
CA LYS A 120 4.63 0.11 -6.91
C LYS A 120 5.42 0.97 -7.90
N HIS A 121 6.13 2.00 -7.42
CA HIS A 121 7.01 2.81 -8.28
C HIS A 121 8.25 2.04 -8.75
N GLU A 122 8.88 1.23 -7.88
CA GLU A 122 10.00 0.37 -8.27
C GLU A 122 9.58 -0.64 -9.37
N PHE A 123 8.42 -1.27 -9.20
CA PHE A 123 7.82 -2.15 -10.23
C PHE A 123 7.57 -1.39 -11.54
N ALA A 124 6.92 -0.23 -11.48
CA ALA A 124 6.64 0.57 -12.68
C ALA A 124 7.93 1.00 -13.41
N SER A 125 8.98 1.35 -12.67
CA SER A 125 10.28 1.71 -13.24
C SER A 125 10.93 0.53 -13.95
N ALA A 126 10.94 -0.66 -13.33
CA ALA A 126 11.49 -1.87 -13.95
C ALA A 126 10.70 -2.28 -15.20
N LEU A 127 9.37 -2.15 -15.17
CA LEU A 127 8.51 -2.44 -16.32
C LEU A 127 8.80 -1.48 -17.48
N ASN A 128 9.01 -0.19 -17.19
CA ASN A 128 9.38 0.79 -18.21
C ASN A 128 10.74 0.48 -18.84
N GLU A 129 11.71 0.01 -18.06
CA GLU A 129 13.02 -0.41 -18.58
C GLU A 129 12.88 -1.59 -19.55
N VAL A 130 12.12 -2.63 -19.15
CA VAL A 130 11.81 -3.79 -20.01
C VAL A 130 11.12 -3.35 -21.31
N ALA A 131 10.10 -2.50 -21.23
CA ALA A 131 9.39 -2.01 -22.42
C ALA A 131 10.31 -1.25 -23.40
N ASN A 132 11.21 -0.41 -22.86
CA ASN A 132 12.19 0.31 -23.67
C ASN A 132 13.20 -0.65 -24.33
N LYS A 133 13.76 -1.60 -23.56
CA LYS A 133 14.72 -2.56 -24.08
C LYS A 133 14.09 -3.52 -25.10
N ARG A 134 12.85 -3.98 -24.88
CA ARG A 134 12.08 -4.77 -25.85
C ARG A 134 12.02 -4.06 -27.19
N SER A 135 11.62 -2.79 -27.18
CA SER A 135 11.54 -1.98 -28.40
C SER A 135 12.87 -1.90 -29.15
N VAL A 136 13.99 -1.81 -28.44
CA VAL A 136 15.33 -1.73 -29.02
C VAL A 136 15.76 -3.07 -29.62
N VAL A 137 15.60 -4.17 -28.88
CA VAL A 137 15.93 -5.54 -29.32
C VAL A 137 15.17 -5.88 -30.59
N ILE A 138 13.86 -5.66 -30.62
CA ILE A 138 13.00 -6.01 -31.76
C ILE A 138 13.35 -5.17 -32.99
N LYS A 139 13.59 -3.87 -32.85
CA LYS A 139 14.04 -3.03 -33.96
C LYS A 139 15.40 -3.48 -34.51
N LYS A 140 16.32 -3.88 -33.64
CA LYS A 140 17.61 -4.43 -34.08
C LYS A 140 17.41 -5.76 -34.80
N ALA A 141 16.61 -6.68 -34.26
CA ALA A 141 16.30 -7.97 -34.88
C ALA A 141 15.74 -7.80 -36.30
N LEU A 142 14.74 -6.93 -36.48
CA LEU A 142 14.19 -6.56 -37.79
C LEU A 142 15.25 -6.02 -38.75
N SER A 143 16.17 -5.18 -38.26
CA SER A 143 17.28 -4.65 -39.05
C SER A 143 18.25 -5.74 -39.48
N VAL A 144 18.60 -6.67 -38.59
CA VAL A 144 19.47 -7.83 -38.91
C VAL A 144 18.80 -8.74 -39.94
N GLU A 145 17.51 -9.05 -39.78
CA GLU A 145 16.75 -9.85 -40.75
C GLU A 145 16.73 -9.20 -42.13
N LYS A 146 16.46 -7.89 -42.21
CA LYS A 146 16.49 -7.15 -43.47
C LYS A 146 17.88 -7.21 -44.12
N LYS A 147 18.95 -7.00 -43.33
CA LYS A 147 20.33 -7.04 -43.81
C LYS A 147 20.79 -8.43 -44.27
N LYS A 148 20.25 -9.50 -43.68
CA LYS A 148 20.44 -10.88 -44.17
C LYS A 148 19.76 -11.10 -45.52
N ASN A 149 18.54 -10.60 -45.69
CA ASN A 149 17.79 -10.69 -46.95
C ASN A 149 18.45 -9.88 -48.07
N ASP A 150 19.13 -8.78 -47.74
CA ASP A 150 19.91 -7.96 -48.67
C ASP A 150 21.26 -8.63 -49.11
N LEU A 151 21.54 -9.87 -48.69
CA LEU A 151 22.72 -10.68 -49.06
C LEU A 151 24.08 -9.99 -48.84
N ILE A 152 24.22 -9.28 -47.72
CA ILE A 152 25.46 -8.61 -47.33
C ILE A 152 26.55 -9.62 -46.95
N GLU A 153 27.83 -9.24 -47.09
CA GLU A 153 29.00 -10.03 -46.67
C GLU A 153 28.82 -10.66 -45.27
N GLY A 154 29.12 -11.97 -45.18
CA GLY A 154 28.90 -12.75 -43.97
C GLY A 154 29.61 -12.24 -42.72
N GLU A 155 30.75 -11.55 -42.86
CA GLU A 155 31.47 -10.95 -41.73
C GLU A 155 30.71 -9.78 -41.10
N LYS A 156 30.06 -8.93 -41.93
CA LYS A 156 29.21 -7.83 -41.44
C LYS A 156 27.94 -8.36 -40.78
N ILE A 157 27.39 -9.47 -41.26
CA ILE A 157 26.24 -10.13 -40.64
C ILE A 157 26.60 -10.66 -39.24
N LYS A 158 27.78 -11.30 -39.08
CA LYS A 158 28.24 -11.80 -37.78
C LYS A 158 28.37 -10.70 -36.73
N ILE A 159 28.87 -9.53 -37.11
CA ILE A 159 28.97 -8.37 -36.21
C ILE A 159 27.57 -7.93 -35.74
N LEU A 160 26.63 -7.79 -36.68
CA LEU A 160 25.25 -7.40 -36.37
C LEU A 160 24.52 -8.41 -35.48
N GLU A 161 24.77 -9.71 -35.67
CA GLU A 161 24.25 -10.78 -34.80
C GLU A 161 24.86 -10.74 -33.40
N SER A 162 26.16 -10.46 -33.29
CA SER A 162 26.81 -10.29 -31.98
C SER A 162 26.20 -9.12 -31.21
N GLU A 163 26.02 -7.97 -31.86
CA GLU A 163 25.38 -6.80 -31.25
C GLU A 163 23.93 -7.10 -30.82
N LEU A 164 23.17 -7.86 -31.62
CA LEU A 164 21.82 -8.28 -31.27
C LEU A 164 21.83 -9.19 -30.02
N ASN A 165 22.76 -10.13 -29.95
CA ASN A 165 22.90 -11.02 -28.78
C ASN A 165 23.23 -10.24 -27.50
N ASP A 166 24.05 -9.19 -27.59
CA ASP A 166 24.36 -8.35 -26.43
C ASP A 166 23.13 -7.54 -25.97
N LEU A 167 22.35 -6.99 -26.90
CA LEU A 167 21.08 -6.33 -26.57
C LEU A 167 20.07 -7.31 -25.96
N GLN A 168 20.02 -8.56 -26.46
CA GLN A 168 19.16 -9.61 -25.91
C GLN A 168 19.55 -9.94 -24.46
N ARG A 169 20.85 -10.07 -24.16
CA ARG A 169 21.34 -10.29 -22.78
C ARG A 169 20.96 -9.14 -21.85
N ASP A 170 21.06 -7.90 -22.31
CA ASP A 170 20.68 -6.73 -21.52
C ASP A 170 19.17 -6.61 -21.29
N PHE A 171 18.37 -7.08 -22.23
CA PHE A 171 16.93 -7.25 -22.07
C PHE A 171 16.60 -8.35 -21.05
N ASP A 172 17.23 -9.52 -21.16
CA ASP A 172 17.01 -10.64 -20.24
C ASP A 172 17.36 -10.24 -18.80
N ARG A 173 18.46 -9.51 -18.58
CA ARG A 173 18.82 -8.94 -17.27
C ARG A 173 17.74 -8.01 -16.73
N ALA A 174 17.18 -7.13 -17.57
CA ALA A 174 16.11 -6.22 -17.15
C ALA A 174 14.82 -6.98 -16.82
N ARG A 175 14.52 -8.06 -17.56
CA ARG A 175 13.38 -8.95 -17.26
C ARG A 175 13.55 -9.63 -15.90
N ASP A 176 14.74 -10.11 -15.57
CA ASP A 176 15.00 -10.73 -14.26
C ASP A 176 14.81 -9.72 -13.11
N VAL A 177 15.25 -8.47 -13.30
CA VAL A 177 14.99 -7.38 -12.36
C VAL A 177 13.49 -7.11 -12.23
N LEU A 178 12.74 -7.07 -13.34
CA LEU A 178 11.29 -6.89 -13.32
C LEU A 178 10.60 -7.99 -12.50
N LEU A 179 10.93 -9.26 -12.74
CA LEU A 179 10.37 -10.39 -11.99
C LEU A 179 10.61 -10.26 -10.48
N LYS A 180 11.83 -9.86 -10.10
CA LYS A 180 12.16 -9.58 -8.69
C LYS A 180 11.31 -8.45 -8.12
N LYS A 181 11.09 -7.36 -8.88
CA LYS A 181 10.26 -6.23 -8.43
C LYS A 181 8.77 -6.57 -8.33
N ILE A 182 8.26 -7.42 -9.23
CA ILE A 182 6.91 -7.96 -9.13
C ILE A 182 6.74 -8.77 -7.85
N SER A 183 7.67 -9.68 -7.55
CA SER A 183 7.64 -10.47 -6.31
C SER A 183 7.61 -9.57 -5.08
N GLN A 184 8.55 -8.61 -4.98
CA GLN A 184 8.62 -7.67 -3.86
C GLN A 184 7.34 -6.85 -3.70
N PHE A 185 6.70 -6.45 -4.81
CA PHE A 185 5.42 -5.75 -4.78
C PHE A 185 4.30 -6.64 -4.24
N LEU A 186 4.24 -7.90 -4.67
CA LEU A 186 3.23 -8.86 -4.21
C LEU A 186 3.40 -9.21 -2.73
N ASP A 187 4.63 -9.41 -2.26
CA ASP A 187 4.91 -9.68 -0.85
C ASP A 187 4.39 -8.56 0.04
N VAL A 188 4.74 -7.30 -0.29
CA VAL A 188 4.29 -6.13 0.46
C VAL A 188 2.77 -5.94 0.35
N LYS A 189 2.16 -6.29 -0.78
CA LYS A 189 0.71 -6.27 -0.94
C LYS A 189 0.04 -7.25 0.03
N ASN A 190 0.56 -8.47 0.15
CA ASN A 190 0.02 -9.47 1.07
C ASN A 190 0.12 -9.00 2.52
N GLU A 191 1.24 -8.38 2.90
CA GLU A 191 1.40 -7.78 4.24
C GLU A 191 0.36 -6.66 4.51
N VAL A 192 0.03 -5.84 3.50
CA VAL A 192 -1.05 -4.85 3.63
C VAL A 192 -2.42 -5.51 3.79
N ASP A 193 -2.67 -6.61 3.07
CA ASP A 193 -3.92 -7.37 3.16
C ASP A 193 -4.06 -8.02 4.55
N GLU A 194 -2.98 -8.50 5.17
CA GLU A 194 -2.96 -8.96 6.57
C GLU A 194 -3.28 -7.83 7.57
N LEU A 195 -2.71 -6.64 7.37
CA LEU A 195 -3.00 -5.47 8.21
C LEU A 195 -4.47 -5.02 8.10
N TRP A 196 -5.12 -5.21 6.95
CA TRP A 196 -6.55 -5.01 6.84
C TRP A 196 -7.36 -5.98 7.69
N VAL A 197 -6.95 -7.25 7.76
CA VAL A 197 -7.57 -8.25 8.64
C VAL A 197 -7.37 -7.87 10.10
N ASN A 198 -6.17 -7.43 10.48
CA ASN A 198 -5.89 -6.95 11.83
C ASN A 198 -6.74 -5.74 12.21
N LEU A 199 -6.90 -4.78 11.30
CA LEU A 199 -7.77 -3.63 11.51
C LEU A 199 -9.23 -4.07 11.73
N LYS A 200 -9.74 -4.99 10.91
CA LYS A 200 -11.09 -5.57 11.09
C LYS A 200 -11.24 -6.22 12.47
N ASN A 201 -10.21 -6.90 12.95
CA ASN A 201 -10.23 -7.56 14.25
C ASN A 201 -10.05 -6.59 15.43
N SER A 202 -9.45 -5.42 15.23
CA SER A 202 -9.22 -4.42 16.28
C SER A 202 -10.50 -3.82 16.88
N VAL A 203 -11.60 -3.85 16.13
CA VAL A 203 -12.93 -3.34 16.52
C VAL A 203 -13.89 -4.44 16.98
N ASN A 204 -13.58 -5.71 16.74
CA ASN A 204 -14.33 -6.80 17.33
C ASN A 204 -13.90 -6.95 18.79
N LYS A 205 -14.80 -6.62 19.72
CA LYS A 205 -14.68 -7.13 21.09
C LYS A 205 -14.54 -8.64 20.96
N SER A 206 -13.44 -9.21 21.46
CA SER A 206 -13.34 -10.64 21.71
C SER A 206 -14.66 -11.05 22.35
N SER A 207 -15.45 -11.81 21.62
CA SER A 207 -16.75 -12.31 22.07
C SER A 207 -16.54 -13.28 23.21
#